data_AF-A0A8C5DTP1-F1
#
_entry.id   AF-A0A8C5DTP1-F1
#
_cell.length_a   1.000
_cell.length_b   1.000
_cell.length_c   1.000
_cell.angle_alpha   90.00
_cell.angle_beta   90.00
_cell.angle_gamma   90.00
#
_symmetry.space_group_name_H-M   'P 1'
#
loop_
_entity.id
_entity.type
_entity.pdbx_description
1 polymer ?
#
loop_
_entity_poly.entity_id
_entity_poly.type
_entity_poly.pdbx_seq_one_letter_code
_entity_poly.pdbx_strand_id
1 'polypeptide(L)'
;MHVLVTNKSNIRTWSNSRGDGKLFSFEIVDESGEIRISAFNSEVDKFFSLVEQGKVYYISKGTLKVANKQYTTLKNDYEMTLNAHSSIVPCDDSEDIPAVHCDFVPIAELENKDNNTIIDVIGVCKSTEDVSRITTKASREVSKRVINLIDTSGKMVSATLWGEEAEKFNGSEQPVVAIKGARLSDFGGRSLSVLFSSTVMVNPDIPEAFRLRAWYDNEGFVTHSQSLSENRAAGSGFSTNWKTLSDLRNEELGHGDKADYFSCVATVVYIRKENCLYQACPSANCNKKVTDLHNGLYRCEKCNKEFPNFKYRFILSANLADFGDNQWVTCFQETAEILLGQSAETLGRIRETDEDAFNEVFHKVKFSTHVFKNRVKLETYNDESRLRVTVVEIQPVDHREYSRRLLRNIQALAS
;
A
#
# COMPACT_ATOMS: atom_id res chain seq x y z
N MET A 1 27.54 26.49 14.44
CA MET A 1 27.24 25.85 13.14
C MET A 1 26.20 26.71 12.44
N HIS A 2 26.41 26.95 11.14
CA HIS A 2 25.52 27.70 10.25
C HIS A 2 24.72 26.68 9.45
N VAL A 3 23.40 26.60 9.66
CA VAL A 3 22.62 25.45 9.19
C VAL A 3 21.22 25.82 8.70
N LEU A 4 20.73 25.09 7.71
CA LEU A 4 19.35 25.15 7.23
C LEU A 4 18.50 24.10 7.95
N VAL A 5 17.31 24.47 8.41
CA VAL A 5 16.35 23.52 8.99
C VAL A 5 15.55 22.84 7.88
N THR A 6 15.77 21.54 7.69
CA THR A 6 15.12 20.75 6.62
C THR A 6 13.80 20.14 7.06
N ASN A 7 13.63 19.87 8.36
CA ASN A 7 12.43 19.26 8.91
C ASN A 7 12.22 19.67 10.39
N LYS A 8 10.96 19.76 10.85
CA LYS A 8 10.60 20.09 12.24
C LYS A 8 9.37 19.32 12.70
N SER A 9 9.47 18.66 13.86
CA SER A 9 8.38 17.87 14.43
C SER A 9 7.43 18.70 15.26
N ASN A 10 6.17 18.27 15.31
CA ASN A 10 5.24 18.70 16.34
C ASN A 10 5.76 18.35 17.73
N ILE A 11 5.26 19.08 18.73
CA ILE A 11 5.51 18.77 20.14
C ILE A 11 4.85 17.42 20.47
N ARG A 12 5.63 16.51 21.02
CA ARG A 12 5.16 15.23 21.58
C ARG A 12 5.25 15.28 23.09
N THR A 13 4.23 14.78 23.76
CA THR A 13 4.20 14.65 25.22
C THR A 13 4.33 13.19 25.63
N TRP A 14 4.87 12.94 26.82
CA TRP A 14 4.86 11.62 27.47
C TRP A 14 4.50 11.77 28.95
N SER A 15 4.00 10.68 29.52
CA SER A 15 3.73 10.53 30.94
C SER A 15 4.25 9.16 31.37
N ASN A 16 5.10 9.11 32.39
CA ASN A 16 5.60 7.87 32.95
C ASN A 16 5.78 7.98 34.47
N SER A 17 6.20 6.89 35.13
CA SER A 17 6.37 6.83 36.58
C SER A 17 7.39 7.83 37.15
N ARG A 18 8.23 8.45 36.30
CA ARG A 18 9.22 9.47 36.67
C ARG A 18 8.73 10.90 36.38
N GLY A 19 7.52 11.06 35.86
CA GLY A 19 6.88 12.33 35.58
C GLY A 19 6.46 12.50 34.13
N ASP A 20 5.91 13.69 33.86
CA ASP A 20 5.44 14.11 32.56
C ASP A 20 6.49 14.98 31.87
N GLY A 21 6.51 14.94 30.54
CA GLY A 21 7.39 15.80 29.78
C GLY A 21 6.97 15.99 28.34
N LYS A 22 7.70 16.86 27.65
CA LYS A 22 7.47 17.20 26.24
C LYS A 22 8.77 17.32 25.47
N LEU A 23 8.74 17.00 24.19
CA LEU A 23 9.89 17.15 23.29
C LEU A 23 9.43 17.59 21.92
N PHE A 24 10.33 18.24 21.19
CA PHE A 24 10.27 18.31 19.75
C PHE A 24 11.67 18.06 19.18
N SER A 25 11.71 17.72 17.91
CA SER A 25 12.94 17.45 17.18
C SER A 25 12.90 18.13 15.83
N PHE A 26 14.06 18.46 15.29
CA PHE A 26 14.21 19.02 13.96
C PHE A 26 15.49 18.52 13.33
N GLU A 27 15.55 18.57 12.01
CA GLU A 27 16.67 18.09 11.22
C GLU A 27 17.27 19.29 10.49
N ILE A 28 18.59 19.30 10.42
CA ILE A 28 19.37 20.41 9.89
C ILE A 28 20.45 19.90 8.96
N VAL A 29 20.88 20.75 8.04
CA VAL A 29 21.93 20.46 7.06
C VAL A 29 22.93 21.61 6.96
N ASP A 30 24.21 21.25 6.77
CA ASP A 30 25.29 22.12 6.30
C ASP A 30 26.14 21.39 5.25
N GLU A 31 27.27 21.98 4.84
CA GLU A 31 28.23 21.40 3.88
C GLU A 31 28.79 20.05 4.28
N SER A 32 28.80 19.71 5.58
CA SER A 32 29.32 18.44 6.07
C SER A 32 28.29 17.33 6.11
N GLY A 33 26.99 17.68 6.14
CA GLY A 33 25.89 16.71 6.10
C GLY A 33 24.73 17.07 7.01
N GLU A 34 23.95 16.05 7.37
CA GLU A 34 22.70 16.20 8.11
C GLU A 34 22.82 15.72 9.55
N ILE A 35 22.15 16.39 10.48
CA ILE A 35 22.04 15.92 11.87
C ILE A 35 20.66 16.24 12.46
N ARG A 36 20.21 15.35 13.35
CA ARG A 36 18.97 15.52 14.10
C ARG A 36 19.24 16.23 15.41
N ILE A 37 18.44 17.24 15.73
CA ILE A 37 18.45 17.96 17.00
C ILE A 37 17.16 17.66 17.77
N SER A 38 17.26 17.38 19.06
CA SER A 38 16.12 17.21 19.97
C SER A 38 16.16 18.23 21.12
N ALA A 39 15.00 18.76 21.49
CA ALA A 39 14.80 19.64 22.63
C ALA A 39 13.74 19.05 23.57
N PHE A 40 13.98 19.13 24.88
CA PHE A 40 13.12 18.54 25.91
C PHE A 40 12.65 19.61 26.88
N ASN A 41 11.43 19.47 27.39
CA ASN A 41 10.85 20.27 28.46
C ASN A 41 11.02 21.80 28.27
N SER A 42 11.84 22.45 29.09
CA SER A 42 12.11 23.90 29.04
C SER A 42 12.65 24.36 27.69
N GLU A 43 13.45 23.54 27.03
CA GLU A 43 14.01 23.85 25.72
C GLU A 43 12.96 23.79 24.61
N VAL A 44 11.87 23.03 24.81
CA VAL A 44 10.70 23.09 23.92
C VAL A 44 10.07 24.48 23.99
N ASP A 45 9.81 24.98 25.19
CA ASP A 45 9.18 26.29 25.40
C ASP A 45 10.03 27.43 24.83
N LYS A 46 11.36 27.29 24.92
CA LYS A 46 12.31 28.30 24.44
C LYS A 46 12.45 28.31 22.92
N PHE A 47 12.52 27.16 22.28
CA PHE A 47 12.97 27.07 20.88
C PHE A 47 11.89 26.67 19.88
N PHE A 48 10.77 26.09 20.32
CA PHE A 48 9.78 25.56 19.38
C PHE A 48 9.18 26.64 18.48
N SER A 49 8.85 27.82 19.01
CA SER A 49 8.31 28.92 18.19
C SER A 49 9.37 29.60 17.32
N LEU A 50 10.64 29.54 17.71
CA LEU A 50 11.75 30.20 17.01
C LEU A 50 12.22 29.43 15.76
N VAL A 51 12.23 28.10 15.84
CA VAL A 51 12.72 27.24 14.76
C VAL A 51 11.63 27.06 13.71
N GLU A 52 11.93 27.41 12.47
CA GLU A 52 11.03 27.26 11.32
C GLU A 52 11.74 26.48 10.22
N GLN A 53 10.98 25.60 9.55
CA GLN A 53 11.50 24.83 8.42
C GLN A 53 11.79 25.77 7.25
N GLY A 54 12.89 25.51 6.53
CA GLY A 54 13.35 26.33 5.41
C GLY A 54 14.12 27.60 5.83
N LYS A 55 14.27 27.87 7.13
CA LYS A 55 15.05 29.00 7.63
C LYS A 55 16.44 28.58 8.09
N VAL A 56 17.33 29.56 8.07
CA VAL A 56 18.74 29.41 8.40
C VAL A 56 19.01 29.91 9.82
N TYR A 57 19.85 29.19 10.56
CA TYR A 57 20.20 29.52 11.93
C TYR A 57 21.68 29.28 12.23
N TYR A 58 22.21 30.10 13.15
CA TYR A 58 23.39 29.77 13.93
C TYR A 58 23.00 29.02 15.18
N ILE A 59 23.43 27.76 15.27
CA ILE A 59 23.23 26.91 16.44
C ILE A 59 24.57 26.74 17.18
N SER A 60 24.55 26.80 18.50
CA SER A 60 25.73 26.58 19.33
C SER A 60 25.41 25.95 20.68
N LYS A 61 26.43 25.35 21.30
CA LYS A 61 26.38 24.77 22.66
C LYS A 61 25.32 23.66 22.83
N GLY A 62 25.07 22.88 21.78
CA GLY A 62 24.33 21.62 21.86
C GLY A 62 25.21 20.47 22.37
N THR A 63 24.59 19.43 22.93
CA THR A 63 25.30 18.23 23.42
C THR A 63 25.15 17.10 22.41
N LEU A 64 26.26 16.56 21.89
CA LEU A 64 26.25 15.40 20.99
C LEU A 64 26.09 14.09 21.76
N LYS A 65 25.34 13.16 21.17
CA LYS A 65 25.09 11.80 21.68
C LYS A 65 25.06 10.84 20.49
N VAL A 66 25.23 9.55 20.76
CA VAL A 66 25.04 8.51 19.73
C VAL A 66 23.59 8.55 19.26
N ALA A 67 23.38 8.57 17.94
CA ALA A 67 22.06 8.64 17.34
C ALA A 67 21.25 7.40 17.67
N ASN A 68 20.01 7.59 18.14
CA ASN A 68 19.10 6.47 18.28
C ASN A 68 18.40 6.19 16.94
N LYS A 69 18.96 5.24 16.18
CA LYS A 69 18.48 4.85 14.84
C LYS A 69 17.05 4.26 14.83
N GLN A 70 16.43 4.01 15.99
CA GLN A 70 15.00 3.69 16.07
C GLN A 70 14.10 4.92 15.81
N TYR A 71 14.65 6.14 15.95
CA TYR A 71 13.89 7.39 15.88
C TYR A 71 14.37 8.36 14.80
N THR A 72 15.41 8.00 14.04
CA THR A 72 15.91 8.79 12.92
C THR A 72 16.32 7.91 11.75
N THR A 73 16.04 8.38 10.54
CA THR A 73 16.49 7.76 9.29
C THR A 73 17.78 8.39 8.76
N LEU A 74 18.32 9.41 9.44
CA LEU A 74 19.55 10.07 9.02
C LEU A 74 20.74 9.11 9.12
N LYS A 75 21.66 9.22 8.14
CA LYS A 75 22.86 8.39 8.07
C LYS A 75 23.83 8.68 9.24
N ASN A 76 23.83 9.91 9.76
CA ASN A 76 24.75 10.38 10.81
C ASN A 76 24.68 9.55 12.11
N ASP A 77 25.82 9.07 12.60
CA ASP A 77 25.95 8.23 13.80
C ASP A 77 25.71 8.99 15.10
N TYR A 78 25.63 10.31 15.05
CA TYR A 78 25.37 11.18 16.18
C TYR A 78 24.09 12.00 16.00
N GLU A 79 23.47 12.35 17.13
CA GLU A 79 22.39 13.32 17.23
C GLU A 79 22.73 14.36 18.30
N MET A 80 22.08 15.51 18.25
CA MET A 80 22.34 16.61 19.16
C MET A 80 21.12 16.85 20.06
N THR A 81 21.37 17.17 21.34
CA THR A 81 20.35 17.60 22.29
C THR A 81 20.59 19.05 22.69
N LEU A 82 19.55 19.89 22.65
CA LEU A 82 19.60 21.24 23.20
C LEU A 82 19.51 21.20 24.73
N ASN A 83 20.22 22.12 25.37
CA ASN A 83 20.29 22.28 26.82
C ASN A 83 20.15 23.76 27.21
N ALA A 84 20.21 24.05 28.51
CA ALA A 84 20.05 25.40 29.04
C ALA A 84 21.03 26.44 28.47
N HIS A 85 22.23 26.00 28.05
CA HIS A 85 23.27 26.84 27.48
C HIS A 85 23.22 26.93 25.95
N SER A 86 22.36 26.14 25.30
CA SER A 86 22.21 26.18 23.85
C SER A 86 21.65 27.52 23.37
N SER A 87 22.08 27.93 22.19
CA SER A 87 21.63 29.13 21.52
C SER A 87 21.27 28.82 20.06
N ILE A 88 20.15 29.39 19.60
CA ILE A 88 19.69 29.38 18.22
C ILE A 88 19.44 30.83 17.85
N VAL A 89 20.13 31.32 16.82
CA VAL A 89 20.01 32.69 16.34
C VAL A 89 19.65 32.65 14.85
N PRO A 90 18.55 33.27 14.40
CA PRO A 90 18.23 33.36 12.97
C PRO A 90 19.36 34.03 12.19
N CYS A 91 19.58 33.59 10.96
CA CYS A 91 20.50 34.23 10.03
C CYS A 91 19.75 34.53 8.73
N ASP A 92 19.83 35.79 8.30
CA ASP A 92 19.19 36.26 7.07
C ASP A 92 20.09 36.07 5.84
N ASP A 93 21.37 35.73 6.05
CA ASP A 93 22.36 35.51 4.98
C ASP A 93 22.27 34.04 4.51
N SER A 94 21.65 33.84 3.35
CA SER A 94 21.41 32.51 2.76
C SER A 94 22.42 32.12 1.68
N GLU A 95 23.42 32.95 1.40
CA GLU A 95 24.31 32.82 0.24
C GLU A 95 25.29 31.62 0.34
N ASP A 96 25.52 31.06 1.54
CA ASP A 96 26.59 30.08 1.80
C ASP A 96 26.11 28.72 2.35
N ILE A 97 24.81 28.39 2.29
CA ILE A 97 24.34 27.06 2.74
C ILE A 97 24.00 26.17 1.56
N PRO A 98 24.61 24.97 1.45
CA PRO A 98 24.33 24.07 0.35
C PRO A 98 22.87 23.65 0.32
N ALA A 99 22.35 23.60 -0.90
CA ALA A 99 21.06 23.02 -1.20
C ALA A 99 20.99 21.57 -0.69
N VAL A 100 19.80 21.17 -0.22
CA VAL A 100 19.52 19.83 0.28
C VAL A 100 19.97 18.78 -0.75
N HIS A 101 21.03 18.03 -0.43
CA HIS A 101 21.55 16.99 -1.31
C HIS A 101 20.54 15.83 -1.41
N CYS A 102 20.19 15.40 -2.61
CA CYS A 102 19.24 14.31 -2.85
C CYS A 102 19.89 13.21 -3.68
N ASP A 103 19.87 11.99 -3.17
CA ASP A 103 20.40 10.79 -3.84
C ASP A 103 19.28 10.12 -4.65
N PHE A 104 18.83 10.78 -5.74
CA PHE A 104 17.64 10.33 -6.46
C PHE A 104 17.79 8.95 -7.10
N VAL A 105 16.82 8.07 -6.83
CA VAL A 105 16.68 6.77 -7.46
C VAL A 105 15.67 6.88 -8.61
N PRO A 106 15.99 6.41 -9.83
CA PRO A 106 15.03 6.37 -10.93
C PRO A 106 13.78 5.55 -10.56
N ILE A 107 12.60 6.00 -11.00
CA ILE A 107 11.33 5.35 -10.67
C ILE A 107 11.30 3.90 -11.16
N ALA A 108 11.84 3.60 -12.33
CA ALA A 108 11.93 2.22 -12.82
C ALA A 108 12.74 1.27 -11.92
N GLU A 109 13.71 1.78 -11.16
CA GLU A 109 14.54 0.95 -10.28
C GLU A 109 13.83 0.58 -8.98
N LEU A 110 12.70 1.22 -8.65
CA LEU A 110 11.97 0.97 -7.42
C LEU A 110 11.42 -0.47 -7.32
N GLU A 111 11.14 -1.11 -8.46
CA GLU A 111 10.73 -2.53 -8.50
C GLU A 111 11.77 -3.45 -7.85
N ASN A 112 13.06 -3.10 -7.96
CA ASN A 112 14.20 -3.90 -7.54
C ASN A 112 14.71 -3.56 -6.13
N LYS A 113 14.13 -2.56 -5.45
CA LYS A 113 14.53 -2.17 -4.10
C LYS A 113 13.71 -2.93 -3.05
N ASP A 114 14.28 -3.10 -1.86
CA ASP A 114 13.59 -3.76 -0.76
C ASP A 114 12.47 -2.88 -0.19
N ASN A 115 11.36 -3.51 0.18
CA ASN A 115 10.25 -2.84 0.88
C ASN A 115 10.72 -2.20 2.19
N ASN A 116 10.12 -1.07 2.55
CA ASN A 116 10.49 -0.19 3.67
C ASN A 116 11.84 0.53 3.55
N THR A 117 12.53 0.42 2.40
CA THR A 117 13.72 1.24 2.14
C THR A 117 13.35 2.72 2.08
N ILE A 118 14.20 3.57 2.65
CA ILE A 118 14.09 5.02 2.56
C ILE A 118 14.90 5.50 1.35
N ILE A 119 14.25 6.22 0.45
CA ILE A 119 14.82 6.62 -0.84
C ILE A 119 14.45 8.05 -1.19
N ASP A 120 15.29 8.69 -2.01
CA ASP A 120 14.99 9.99 -2.60
C ASP A 120 14.48 9.75 -4.02
N VAL A 121 13.39 10.42 -4.41
CA VAL A 121 12.83 10.34 -5.76
C VAL A 121 12.51 11.73 -6.32
N ILE A 122 12.55 11.86 -7.63
CA ILE A 122 12.09 13.07 -8.33
C ILE A 122 11.23 12.67 -9.51
N GLY A 123 10.12 13.38 -9.71
CA GLY A 123 9.14 13.05 -10.75
C GLY A 123 8.25 14.24 -11.09
N VAL A 124 7.72 14.28 -12.31
CA VAL A 124 6.61 15.18 -12.66
C VAL A 124 5.32 14.61 -12.09
N CYS A 125 4.56 15.43 -11.38
CA CYS A 125 3.25 15.05 -10.86
C CYS A 125 2.23 15.03 -12.01
N LYS A 126 1.97 13.86 -12.60
CA LYS A 126 1.07 13.74 -13.76
C LYS A 126 -0.40 13.86 -13.37
N SER A 127 -0.77 13.38 -12.19
CA SER A 127 -2.12 13.49 -11.64
C SER A 127 -2.13 13.42 -10.11
N THR A 128 -3.19 13.97 -9.52
CA THR A 128 -3.43 13.98 -8.07
C THR A 128 -4.84 13.50 -7.77
N GLU A 129 -5.00 12.71 -6.72
CA GLU A 129 -6.31 12.39 -6.16
C GLU A 129 -6.82 13.53 -5.25
N ASP A 130 -8.12 13.51 -4.98
CA ASP A 130 -8.73 14.40 -3.98
C ASP A 130 -8.22 14.09 -2.57
N VAL A 131 -8.25 15.10 -1.68
CA VAL A 131 -7.93 14.87 -0.26
C VAL A 131 -9.02 13.99 0.34
N SER A 132 -8.61 12.89 0.94
CA SER A 132 -9.46 12.02 1.75
C SER A 132 -9.04 12.11 3.22
N ARG A 133 -9.97 11.84 4.13
CA ARG A 133 -9.65 11.68 5.56
C ARG A 133 -9.67 10.21 5.92
N ILE A 134 -8.65 9.77 6.64
CA ILE A 134 -8.60 8.42 7.19
C ILE A 134 -8.52 8.45 8.70
N THR A 135 -9.19 7.51 9.36
CA THR A 135 -9.02 7.27 10.79
C THR A 135 -7.88 6.28 10.99
N THR A 136 -6.82 6.73 11.66
CA THR A 136 -5.67 5.88 12.02
C THR A 136 -6.08 4.80 13.03
N LYS A 137 -5.27 3.75 13.18
CA LYS A 137 -5.46 2.70 14.21
C LYS A 137 -5.50 3.25 15.65
N ALA A 138 -4.95 4.45 15.87
CA ALA A 138 -4.98 5.17 17.14
C ALA A 138 -6.19 6.12 17.27
N SER A 139 -7.24 5.91 16.46
CA SER A 139 -8.48 6.70 16.44
C SER A 139 -8.29 8.21 16.19
N ARG A 140 -7.21 8.59 15.49
CA ARG A 140 -6.99 9.99 15.03
C ARG A 140 -7.32 10.12 13.55
N GLU A 141 -8.04 11.16 13.17
CA GLU A 141 -8.23 11.52 11.76
C GLU A 141 -6.97 12.16 11.18
N VAL A 142 -6.57 11.73 9.98
CA VAL A 142 -5.43 12.27 9.24
C VAL A 142 -5.83 12.45 7.78
N SER A 143 -5.53 13.61 7.22
CA SER A 143 -5.70 13.90 5.79
C SER A 143 -4.70 13.11 4.96
N LYS A 144 -5.16 12.59 3.83
CA LYS A 144 -4.40 11.76 2.89
C LYS A 144 -4.65 12.27 1.47
N ARG A 145 -3.58 12.40 0.69
CA ARG A 145 -3.65 12.66 -0.75
C ARG A 145 -2.65 11.78 -1.47
N VAL A 146 -3.05 11.20 -2.59
CA VAL A 146 -2.15 10.41 -3.46
C VAL A 146 -1.79 11.26 -4.67
N ILE A 147 -0.50 11.31 -4.99
CA ILE A 147 0.03 11.97 -6.18
C ILE A 147 0.76 10.94 -7.04
N ASN A 148 0.69 11.07 -8.36
CA ASN A 148 1.31 10.14 -9.30
C ASN A 148 2.50 10.79 -9.98
N LEU A 149 3.70 10.27 -9.70
CA LEU A 149 4.97 10.79 -10.18
C LEU A 149 5.45 9.98 -11.38
N ILE A 150 5.91 10.66 -12.43
CA ILE A 150 6.56 10.06 -13.60
C ILE A 150 7.93 10.69 -13.82
N ASP A 151 8.93 9.89 -14.18
CA ASP A 151 10.28 10.36 -14.50
C ASP A 151 10.66 10.01 -15.94
N THR A 152 11.91 10.31 -16.32
CA THR A 152 12.44 10.07 -17.66
C THR A 152 12.47 8.59 -18.08
N SER A 153 12.27 7.65 -17.14
CA SER A 153 12.13 6.22 -17.47
C SER A 153 10.76 5.88 -18.08
N GLY A 154 9.80 6.79 -18.01
CA GLY A 154 8.42 6.58 -18.44
C GLY A 154 7.57 5.74 -17.48
N LYS A 155 8.16 5.25 -16.37
CA LYS A 155 7.44 4.57 -15.29
C LYS A 155 6.78 5.57 -14.36
N MET A 156 5.64 5.18 -13.81
CA MET A 156 4.89 5.99 -12.85
C MET A 156 4.83 5.32 -11.48
N VAL A 157 4.91 6.08 -10.40
CA VAL A 157 4.71 5.60 -9.04
C VAL A 157 3.79 6.54 -8.25
N SER A 158 2.89 5.97 -7.46
CA SER A 158 2.04 6.72 -6.55
C SER A 158 2.78 7.04 -5.24
N ALA A 159 2.77 8.30 -4.84
CA ALA A 159 3.27 8.77 -3.55
C ALA A 159 2.11 9.27 -2.67
N THR A 160 2.03 8.78 -1.44
CA THR A 160 1.01 9.21 -0.47
C THR A 160 1.55 10.34 0.40
N LEU A 161 0.91 11.50 0.33
CA LEU A 161 1.07 12.66 1.21
C LEU A 161 0.12 12.53 2.42
N TRP A 162 0.53 13.09 3.56
CA TRP A 162 -0.22 13.03 4.81
C TRP A 162 -0.35 14.40 5.47
N GLY A 163 -1.44 14.61 6.20
CA GLY A 163 -1.66 15.82 7.01
C GLY A 163 -1.66 17.10 6.17
N GLU A 164 -0.90 18.09 6.61
CA GLU A 164 -0.82 19.41 5.99
C GLU A 164 -0.26 19.37 4.56
N GLU A 165 0.74 18.52 4.30
CA GLU A 165 1.26 18.29 2.94
C GLU A 165 0.16 17.76 2.01
N ALA A 166 -0.71 16.88 2.52
CA ALA A 166 -1.84 16.39 1.75
C ALA A 166 -2.86 17.48 1.45
N GLU A 167 -3.07 18.44 2.34
CA GLU A 167 -4.07 19.51 2.18
C GLU A 167 -3.56 20.64 1.27
N LYS A 168 -2.31 21.06 1.47
CA LYS A 168 -1.71 22.23 0.80
C LYS A 168 -1.13 21.94 -0.57
N PHE A 169 -0.86 20.68 -0.90
CA PHE A 169 -0.26 20.34 -2.20
C PHE A 169 -1.12 20.85 -3.37
N ASN A 170 -0.49 21.44 -4.38
CA ASN A 170 -1.16 21.86 -5.60
C ASN A 170 -0.58 21.13 -6.81
N GLY A 171 -1.39 20.27 -7.44
CA GLY A 171 -1.02 19.52 -8.64
C GLY A 171 -1.47 20.16 -9.96
N SER A 172 -2.09 21.34 -9.95
CA SER A 172 -2.82 21.91 -11.10
C SER A 172 -1.95 22.22 -12.33
N GLU A 173 -0.63 22.25 -12.20
CA GLU A 173 0.32 22.57 -13.27
C GLU A 173 1.32 21.45 -13.55
N GLN A 174 1.02 20.24 -13.08
CA GLN A 174 1.91 19.09 -13.18
C GLN A 174 3.35 19.43 -12.74
N PRO A 175 3.54 19.90 -11.49
CA PRO A 175 4.83 20.38 -11.03
C PRO A 175 5.86 19.24 -10.98
N VAL A 176 7.13 19.61 -11.01
CA VAL A 176 8.21 18.70 -10.64
C VAL A 176 8.21 18.58 -9.12
N VAL A 177 8.17 17.35 -8.61
CA VAL A 177 8.18 17.06 -7.18
C VAL A 177 9.41 16.23 -6.85
N ALA A 178 10.26 16.73 -5.98
CA ALA A 178 11.33 15.98 -5.36
C ALA A 178 10.92 15.59 -3.94
N ILE A 179 11.06 14.31 -3.61
CA ILE A 179 10.77 13.78 -2.28
C ILE A 179 12.05 13.14 -1.75
N LYS A 180 12.64 13.79 -0.74
CA LYS A 180 13.77 13.23 0.02
C LYS A 180 13.24 12.36 1.15
N GLY A 181 13.77 11.15 1.28
CA GLY A 181 13.48 10.23 2.37
C GLY A 181 12.08 9.62 2.33
N ALA A 182 11.53 9.34 1.15
CA ALA A 182 10.27 8.60 1.00
C ALA A 182 10.44 7.13 1.39
N ARG A 183 9.43 6.54 2.05
CA ARG A 183 9.43 5.11 2.33
C ARG A 183 8.82 4.34 1.17
N LEU A 184 9.58 3.41 0.59
CA LEU A 184 9.08 2.45 -0.38
C LEU A 184 8.15 1.43 0.29
N SER A 185 7.03 1.12 -0.35
CA SER A 185 5.98 0.23 0.12
C SER A 185 5.57 -0.73 -0.99
N ASP A 186 5.19 -1.96 -0.64
CA ASP A 186 4.60 -2.93 -1.56
C ASP A 186 3.08 -2.76 -1.73
N PHE A 187 2.52 -1.68 -1.18
CA PHE A 187 1.09 -1.40 -1.28
C PHE A 187 0.72 -1.06 -2.72
N GLY A 188 -0.14 -1.88 -3.32
CA GLY A 188 -0.58 -1.72 -4.71
C GLY A 188 0.53 -1.94 -5.73
N GLY A 189 1.46 -2.88 -5.51
CA GLY A 189 2.64 -3.04 -6.37
C GLY A 189 3.84 -2.37 -5.72
N ARG A 190 4.31 -1.25 -6.27
CA ARG A 190 5.28 -0.36 -5.60
C ARG A 190 4.64 1.01 -5.41
N SER A 191 4.69 1.54 -4.20
CA SER A 191 4.24 2.89 -3.89
C SER A 191 5.16 3.56 -2.88
N LEU A 192 5.08 4.88 -2.79
CA LEU A 192 5.83 5.69 -1.86
C LEU A 192 4.92 6.24 -0.78
N SER A 193 5.41 6.28 0.46
CA SER A 193 4.78 7.03 1.54
C SER A 193 5.74 8.12 1.98
N VAL A 194 5.27 9.36 1.92
CA VAL A 194 5.97 10.48 2.56
C VAL A 194 5.90 10.26 4.07
N LEU A 195 7.05 10.31 4.72
CA LEU A 195 7.18 10.19 6.16
C LEU A 195 7.19 11.58 6.79
N PHE A 196 7.02 11.61 8.10
CA PHE A 196 7.25 12.82 8.87
C PHE A 196 8.67 13.37 8.67
N SER A 197 9.69 12.50 8.52
CA SER A 197 11.08 12.88 8.24
C SER A 197 11.37 13.20 6.77
N SER A 198 10.41 12.99 5.86
CA SER A 198 10.62 13.29 4.45
C SER A 198 10.55 14.80 4.19
N THR A 199 11.27 15.26 3.17
CA THR A 199 11.18 16.64 2.67
C THR A 199 10.57 16.59 1.27
N VAL A 200 9.44 17.27 1.08
CA VAL A 200 8.77 17.42 -0.22
C VAL A 200 9.10 18.80 -0.77
N MET A 201 9.64 18.85 -1.98
CA MET A 201 10.01 20.10 -2.67
C MET A 201 9.26 20.17 -3.99
N VAL A 202 8.54 21.28 -4.20
CA VAL A 202 7.75 21.53 -5.41
C VAL A 202 8.50 22.54 -6.28
N ASN A 203 8.79 22.16 -7.52
CA ASN A 203 9.61 22.89 -8.48
C ASN A 203 10.94 23.39 -7.87
N PRO A 204 11.77 22.48 -7.30
CA PRO A 204 13.05 22.89 -6.72
C PRO A 204 13.99 23.45 -7.79
N ASP A 205 14.79 24.45 -7.41
CA ASP A 205 15.82 25.05 -8.25
C ASP A 205 17.08 24.17 -8.28
N ILE A 206 16.97 23.01 -8.93
CA ILE A 206 18.03 22.02 -9.06
C ILE A 206 18.13 21.50 -10.52
N PRO A 207 19.33 21.15 -11.01
CA PRO A 207 19.53 20.69 -12.39
C PRO A 207 18.60 19.54 -12.82
N GLU A 208 18.35 18.58 -11.93
CA GLU A 208 17.48 17.42 -12.16
C GLU A 208 16.04 17.85 -12.44
N ALA A 209 15.54 18.87 -11.73
CA ALA A 209 14.20 19.37 -11.91
C ALA A 209 14.03 20.08 -13.26
N PHE A 210 15.01 20.91 -13.65
CA PHE A 210 15.00 21.55 -14.97
C PHE A 210 15.06 20.53 -16.11
N ARG A 211 15.91 19.51 -15.99
CA ARG A 211 16.00 18.42 -16.98
C ARG A 211 14.68 17.67 -17.09
N LEU A 212 14.05 17.36 -15.95
CA LEU A 212 12.82 16.60 -15.93
C LEU A 212 11.63 17.39 -16.49
N ARG A 213 11.55 18.70 -16.18
CA ARG A 213 10.57 19.62 -16.78
C ARG A 213 10.72 19.67 -18.30
N ALA A 214 11.94 19.90 -18.79
CA ALA A 214 12.22 19.95 -20.21
C ALA A 214 11.90 18.63 -20.93
N TRP A 215 12.22 17.48 -20.32
CA TRP A 215 11.86 16.18 -20.88
C TRP A 215 10.33 15.99 -20.98
N TYR A 216 9.60 16.36 -19.93
CA TYR A 216 8.14 16.15 -19.91
C TYR A 216 7.41 17.05 -20.92
N ASP A 217 7.88 18.29 -21.10
CA ASP A 217 7.30 19.24 -22.06
C ASP A 217 7.53 18.84 -23.52
N ASN A 218 8.66 18.19 -23.84
CA ASN A 218 9.01 17.81 -25.21
C ASN A 218 8.49 16.40 -25.59
N GLU A 219 8.59 15.42 -24.70
CA GLU A 219 8.40 14.00 -25.02
C GLU A 219 7.53 13.23 -24.00
N GLY A 220 7.71 13.53 -22.71
CA GLY A 220 7.10 12.75 -21.61
C GLY A 220 5.57 12.84 -21.54
N PHE A 221 4.96 13.95 -21.97
CA PHE A 221 3.50 14.15 -21.94
C PHE A 221 2.73 13.10 -22.78
N VAL A 222 3.28 12.69 -23.93
CA VAL A 222 2.64 11.76 -24.88
C VAL A 222 2.94 10.29 -24.57
N THR A 223 3.89 10.03 -23.66
CA THR A 223 4.37 8.68 -23.36
C THR A 223 3.29 7.86 -22.63
N HIS A 224 2.99 6.66 -23.17
CA HIS A 224 2.12 5.69 -22.51
C HIS A 224 2.82 5.14 -21.26
N SER A 225 2.52 5.71 -20.10
CA SER A 225 3.18 5.41 -18.84
C SER A 225 2.73 4.07 -18.28
N GLN A 226 3.69 3.19 -17.96
CA GLN A 226 3.43 1.97 -17.20
C GLN A 226 3.53 2.27 -15.71
N SER A 227 2.42 2.09 -14.98
CA SER A 227 2.39 2.34 -13.54
C SER A 227 2.97 1.17 -12.76
N LEU A 228 3.88 1.48 -11.83
CA LEU A 228 4.36 0.57 -10.80
C LEU A 228 3.34 0.39 -9.67
N SER A 229 2.42 1.35 -9.56
CA SER A 229 1.32 1.34 -8.61
C SER A 229 0.00 0.96 -9.31
N GLU A 230 -0.73 0.00 -8.79
CA GLU A 230 -2.08 -0.31 -9.26
C GLU A 230 -3.05 0.80 -8.80
N ASN A 231 -3.50 1.64 -9.74
CA ASN A 231 -4.58 2.60 -9.50
C ASN A 231 -5.91 1.85 -9.31
N ARG A 232 -6.18 1.39 -8.08
CA ARG A 232 -7.52 0.92 -7.69
C ARG A 232 -8.25 2.05 -6.98
N ALA A 233 -9.37 2.45 -7.56
CA ALA A 233 -10.26 3.49 -7.05
C ALA A 233 -10.59 3.31 -5.55
N ALA A 234 -10.73 4.44 -4.88
CA ALA A 234 -11.03 4.64 -3.47
C ALA A 234 -11.91 3.55 -2.82
N GLY A 235 -11.48 3.05 -1.64
CA GLY A 235 -12.42 2.44 -0.69
C GLY A 235 -11.91 1.30 0.19
N SER A 236 -10.71 0.76 -0.01
CA SER A 236 -10.23 -0.34 0.84
C SER A 236 -8.74 -0.25 1.13
N GLY A 237 -8.39 0.06 2.38
CA GLY A 237 -7.03 -0.10 2.87
C GLY A 237 -6.67 -1.58 2.92
N PHE A 238 -5.97 -2.07 1.90
CA PHE A 238 -5.40 -3.42 1.88
C PHE A 238 -3.92 -3.36 2.28
N SER A 239 -3.60 -3.42 3.57
CA SER A 239 -2.31 -4.01 3.94
C SER A 239 -2.34 -5.47 3.49
N THR A 240 -1.25 -6.02 2.94
CA THR A 240 -1.09 -7.47 2.74
C THR A 240 -1.01 -8.17 4.10
N ASN A 241 -2.18 -8.39 4.70
CA ASN A 241 -2.36 -9.06 5.98
C ASN A 241 -2.17 -10.56 5.76
N TRP A 242 -0.92 -11.03 5.88
CA TRP A 242 -0.60 -12.45 5.73
C TRP A 242 -1.05 -13.24 6.95
N LYS A 243 -1.84 -14.28 6.72
CA LYS A 243 -2.39 -15.16 7.74
C LYS A 243 -2.31 -16.62 7.30
N THR A 244 -2.28 -17.53 8.27
CA THR A 244 -2.55 -18.95 8.07
C THR A 244 -4.06 -19.20 8.03
N LEU A 245 -4.47 -20.36 7.55
CA LEU A 245 -5.88 -20.76 7.59
C LEU A 245 -6.37 -20.98 9.03
N SER A 246 -5.51 -21.42 9.95
CA SER A 246 -5.84 -21.52 11.37
C SER A 246 -6.13 -20.18 12.04
N ASP A 247 -5.51 -19.09 11.56
CA ASP A 247 -5.72 -17.75 12.13
C ASP A 247 -7.14 -17.23 11.91
N LEU A 248 -7.87 -17.75 10.91
CA LEU A 248 -9.26 -17.36 10.67
C LEU A 248 -10.12 -17.65 11.90
N ARG A 249 -9.90 -18.81 12.52
CA ARG A 249 -10.56 -19.19 13.76
C ARG A 249 -9.92 -18.52 14.97
N ASN A 250 -8.59 -18.53 15.05
CA ASN A 250 -7.88 -18.05 16.26
C ASN A 250 -8.05 -16.54 16.49
N GLU A 251 -8.25 -15.76 15.43
CA GLU A 251 -8.44 -14.31 15.48
C GLU A 251 -9.88 -13.87 15.19
N GLU A 252 -10.82 -14.81 15.07
CA GLU A 252 -12.23 -14.55 14.80
C GLU A 252 -12.45 -13.63 13.56
N LEU A 253 -11.67 -13.85 12.49
CA LEU A 253 -11.75 -13.02 11.29
C LEU A 253 -13.16 -13.08 10.67
N GLY A 254 -13.70 -11.92 10.30
CA GLY A 254 -15.02 -11.76 9.70
C GLY A 254 -16.16 -11.58 10.69
N HIS A 255 -15.89 -11.61 12.00
CA HIS A 255 -16.92 -11.41 13.05
C HIS A 255 -17.27 -9.93 13.29
N GLY A 256 -16.47 -8.99 12.79
CA GLY A 256 -16.77 -7.56 12.87
C GLY A 256 -17.86 -7.09 11.89
N ASP A 257 -18.31 -5.84 12.05
CA ASP A 257 -19.31 -5.23 11.15
C ASP A 257 -18.85 -5.19 9.68
N LYS A 258 -17.54 -4.99 9.50
CA LYS A 258 -16.87 -4.95 8.19
C LYS A 258 -16.24 -6.30 7.87
N ALA A 259 -16.15 -6.60 6.58
CA ALA A 259 -15.45 -7.79 6.12
C ALA A 259 -13.95 -7.64 6.35
N ASP A 260 -13.32 -8.73 6.77
CA ASP A 260 -11.87 -8.82 6.88
C ASP A 260 -11.26 -9.33 5.58
N TYR A 261 -9.99 -8.96 5.37
CA TYR A 261 -9.22 -9.41 4.23
C TYR A 261 -7.86 -9.91 4.68
N PHE A 262 -7.45 -11.04 4.10
CA PHE A 262 -6.16 -11.63 4.37
C PHE A 262 -5.59 -12.31 3.12
N SER A 263 -4.27 -12.51 3.11
CA SER A 263 -3.57 -13.29 2.09
C SER A 263 -2.99 -14.55 2.73
N CYS A 264 -3.08 -15.69 2.05
CA CYS A 264 -2.43 -16.93 2.47
C CYS A 264 -1.79 -17.64 1.29
N VAL A 265 -0.80 -18.48 1.59
CA VAL A 265 -0.34 -19.52 0.65
C VAL A 265 -1.06 -20.79 1.06
N ALA A 266 -1.82 -21.38 0.15
CA ALA A 266 -2.57 -22.60 0.43
C ALA A 266 -2.60 -23.52 -0.79
N THR A 267 -2.91 -24.78 -0.54
CA THR A 267 -2.99 -25.83 -1.55
C THR A 267 -4.44 -26.25 -1.76
N VAL A 268 -4.87 -26.41 -3.01
CA VAL A 268 -6.21 -26.89 -3.32
C VAL A 268 -6.30 -28.38 -3.04
N VAL A 269 -7.06 -28.77 -2.02
CA VAL A 269 -7.21 -30.19 -1.63
C VAL A 269 -8.41 -30.83 -2.33
N TYR A 270 -9.50 -30.07 -2.47
CA TYR A 270 -10.75 -30.57 -3.04
C TYR A 270 -11.55 -29.46 -3.71
N ILE A 271 -12.32 -29.80 -4.74
CA ILE A 271 -13.26 -28.91 -5.41
C ILE A 271 -14.60 -29.64 -5.58
N ARG A 272 -15.71 -28.98 -5.22
CA ARG A 272 -17.07 -29.48 -5.49
C ARG A 272 -17.42 -29.21 -6.95
N LYS A 273 -17.37 -30.25 -7.78
CA LYS A 273 -17.61 -30.16 -9.23
C LYS A 273 -19.10 -30.14 -9.61
N GLU A 274 -19.99 -30.66 -8.76
CA GLU A 274 -21.41 -30.86 -9.07
C GLU A 274 -22.16 -29.53 -9.28
N ASN A 275 -21.84 -28.55 -8.42
CA ASN A 275 -22.48 -27.24 -8.36
C ASN A 275 -21.52 -26.09 -8.73
N CYS A 276 -20.45 -26.38 -9.48
CA CYS A 276 -19.45 -25.37 -9.83
C CYS A 276 -19.94 -24.34 -10.87
N LEU A 277 -21.01 -24.66 -11.60
CA LEU A 277 -21.59 -23.84 -12.66
C LEU A 277 -23.08 -23.59 -12.42
N TYR A 278 -23.58 -22.46 -12.89
CA TYR A 278 -25.01 -22.19 -12.98
C TYR A 278 -25.34 -21.48 -14.29
N GLN A 279 -26.55 -21.75 -14.80
CA GLN A 279 -27.13 -21.05 -15.94
C GLN A 279 -27.57 -19.65 -15.49
N ALA A 280 -27.00 -18.61 -16.09
CA ALA A 280 -27.21 -17.21 -15.73
C ALA A 280 -27.90 -16.42 -16.84
N CYS A 281 -28.54 -15.32 -16.45
CA CYS A 281 -29.19 -14.40 -17.37
C CYS A 281 -28.22 -13.90 -18.46
N PRO A 282 -28.57 -13.97 -19.76
CA PRO A 282 -27.67 -13.56 -20.84
C PRO A 282 -27.50 -12.04 -20.97
N SER A 283 -28.32 -11.23 -20.28
CA SER A 283 -28.20 -9.76 -20.30
C SER A 283 -26.84 -9.30 -19.76
N ALA A 284 -26.28 -8.23 -20.36
CA ALA A 284 -24.94 -7.72 -20.05
C ALA A 284 -24.74 -7.41 -18.54
N ASN A 285 -25.72 -6.77 -17.89
CA ASN A 285 -25.62 -6.33 -16.51
C ASN A 285 -26.39 -7.22 -15.51
N CYS A 286 -26.62 -8.49 -15.87
CA CYS A 286 -27.31 -9.45 -15.01
C CYS A 286 -26.55 -10.77 -14.90
N ASN A 287 -26.36 -11.23 -13.66
CA ASN A 287 -25.69 -12.48 -13.32
C ASN A 287 -26.59 -13.42 -12.51
N LYS A 288 -27.91 -13.13 -12.43
CA LYS A 288 -28.86 -13.93 -11.67
C LYS A 288 -29.05 -15.28 -12.37
N LYS A 289 -29.15 -16.35 -11.58
CA LYS A 289 -29.51 -17.69 -12.06
C LYS A 289 -30.89 -17.63 -12.74
N VAL A 290 -31.01 -18.27 -13.90
CA VAL A 290 -32.29 -18.41 -14.62
C VAL A 290 -32.95 -19.73 -14.24
N THR A 291 -34.27 -19.77 -14.39
CA THR A 291 -35.08 -20.98 -14.23
C THR A 291 -35.46 -21.50 -15.62
N ASP A 292 -35.20 -22.77 -15.88
CA ASP A 292 -35.67 -23.43 -17.11
C ASP A 292 -37.19 -23.64 -17.03
N LEU A 293 -37.91 -23.11 -18.03
CA LEU A 293 -39.37 -23.26 -18.12
C LEU A 293 -39.79 -24.56 -18.83
N HIS A 294 -38.83 -25.38 -19.28
CA HIS A 294 -39.04 -26.66 -19.97
C HIS A 294 -39.82 -26.51 -21.30
N ASN A 295 -39.86 -25.31 -21.86
CA ASN A 295 -40.48 -24.98 -23.14
C ASN A 295 -39.46 -24.36 -24.13
N GLY A 296 -38.17 -24.49 -23.84
CA GLY A 296 -37.07 -23.87 -24.61
C GLY A 296 -36.74 -22.43 -24.19
N LEU A 297 -37.42 -21.88 -23.17
CA LEU A 297 -37.15 -20.55 -22.62
C LEU A 297 -36.65 -20.60 -21.18
N TYR A 298 -35.83 -19.61 -20.83
CA TYR A 298 -35.23 -19.42 -19.52
C TYR A 298 -35.72 -18.12 -18.89
N ARG A 299 -36.30 -18.19 -17.69
CA ARG A 299 -36.82 -17.02 -16.98
C ARG A 299 -35.81 -16.45 -16.01
N CYS A 300 -35.58 -15.14 -16.09
CA CYS A 300 -34.80 -14.38 -15.12
C CYS A 300 -35.70 -13.52 -14.24
N GLU A 301 -35.82 -13.87 -12.96
CA GLU A 301 -36.63 -13.12 -11.98
C GLU A 301 -36.12 -11.68 -11.76
N LYS A 302 -34.81 -11.44 -11.85
CA LYS A 302 -34.25 -10.08 -11.66
C LYS A 302 -34.60 -9.14 -12.83
N CYS A 303 -34.61 -9.65 -14.05
CA CYS A 303 -34.93 -8.87 -15.24
C CYS A 303 -36.43 -8.91 -15.57
N ASN A 304 -37.17 -9.81 -14.93
CA ASN A 304 -38.55 -10.19 -15.26
C ASN A 304 -38.74 -10.43 -16.77
N LYS A 305 -37.83 -11.23 -17.36
CA LYS A 305 -37.78 -11.52 -18.80
C LYS A 305 -37.47 -12.99 -19.05
N GLU A 306 -37.93 -13.47 -20.20
CA GLU A 306 -37.64 -14.80 -20.75
C GLU A 306 -36.63 -14.69 -21.88
N PHE A 307 -35.74 -15.67 -21.98
CA PHE A 307 -34.67 -15.71 -22.96
C PHE A 307 -34.63 -17.09 -23.62
N PRO A 308 -34.32 -17.18 -24.93
CA PRO A 308 -34.14 -18.47 -25.61
C PRO A 308 -32.81 -19.15 -25.26
N ASN A 309 -31.97 -18.50 -24.47
CA ASN A 309 -30.63 -18.96 -24.11
C ASN A 309 -30.22 -18.48 -22.71
N PHE A 310 -29.06 -18.95 -22.27
CA PHE A 310 -28.39 -18.54 -21.03
C PHE A 310 -26.88 -18.43 -21.27
N LYS A 311 -26.16 -17.94 -20.26
CA LYS A 311 -24.70 -18.01 -20.19
C LYS A 311 -24.27 -18.80 -18.96
N TYR A 312 -23.25 -19.64 -19.07
CA TYR A 312 -22.66 -20.34 -17.94
C TYR A 312 -21.84 -19.36 -17.08
N ARG A 313 -21.98 -19.49 -15.75
CA ARG A 313 -21.15 -18.75 -14.79
C ARG A 313 -20.64 -19.65 -13.68
N PHE A 314 -19.44 -19.36 -13.19
CA PHE A 314 -18.85 -20.09 -12.07
C PHE A 314 -19.40 -19.65 -10.72
N ILE A 315 -19.58 -20.64 -9.86
CA ILE A 315 -19.70 -20.54 -8.40
C ILE A 315 -18.94 -21.72 -7.79
N LEU A 316 -17.62 -21.67 -7.90
CA LEU A 316 -16.75 -22.77 -7.54
C LEU A 316 -16.57 -22.81 -6.02
N SER A 317 -16.79 -23.98 -5.41
CA SER A 317 -16.49 -24.20 -3.99
C SER A 317 -15.26 -25.11 -3.87
N ALA A 318 -14.19 -24.58 -3.30
CA ALA A 318 -12.91 -25.26 -3.13
C ALA A 318 -12.56 -25.37 -1.64
N ASN A 319 -11.89 -26.45 -1.25
CA ASN A 319 -11.28 -26.61 0.06
C ASN A 319 -9.77 -26.39 -0.10
N LEU A 320 -9.28 -25.34 0.57
CA LEU A 320 -7.87 -24.98 0.62
C LEU A 320 -7.29 -25.50 1.93
N ALA A 321 -6.04 -25.97 1.91
CA ALA A 321 -5.32 -26.34 3.12
C ALA A 321 -3.93 -25.73 3.16
N ASP A 322 -3.48 -25.40 4.37
CA ASP A 322 -2.09 -25.11 4.68
C ASP A 322 -1.62 -26.03 5.83
N PHE A 323 -0.49 -25.71 6.46
CA PHE A 323 0.05 -26.52 7.55
C PHE A 323 -0.77 -26.45 8.85
N GLY A 324 -1.60 -25.41 9.00
CA GLY A 324 -2.32 -25.12 10.25
C GLY A 324 -3.79 -25.57 10.22
N ASP A 325 -4.46 -25.44 9.08
CA ASP A 325 -5.87 -25.84 8.95
C ASP A 325 -6.30 -26.01 7.48
N ASN A 326 -7.58 -26.30 7.26
CA ASN A 326 -8.24 -26.20 5.97
C ASN A 326 -9.46 -25.28 6.03
N GLN A 327 -9.82 -24.68 4.90
CA GLN A 327 -10.94 -23.76 4.79
C GLN A 327 -11.68 -23.94 3.46
N TRP A 328 -13.00 -24.00 3.54
CA TRP A 328 -13.86 -23.91 2.36
C TRP A 328 -13.97 -22.46 1.89
N VAL A 329 -13.71 -22.25 0.61
CA VAL A 329 -13.76 -20.94 -0.05
C VAL A 329 -14.67 -20.98 -1.27
N THR A 330 -15.20 -19.81 -1.64
CA THR A 330 -15.93 -19.60 -2.90
C THR A 330 -15.06 -18.81 -3.88
N CYS A 331 -14.88 -19.34 -5.09
CA CYS A 331 -14.33 -18.60 -6.23
C CYS A 331 -15.46 -18.28 -7.22
N PHE A 332 -15.65 -17.01 -7.55
CA PHE A 332 -16.60 -16.56 -8.56
C PHE A 332 -15.92 -16.53 -9.94
N GLN A 333 -16.64 -16.08 -10.97
CA GLN A 333 -16.22 -16.11 -12.39
C GLN A 333 -14.71 -15.98 -12.62
N GLU A 334 -14.13 -14.82 -12.33
CA GLU A 334 -12.74 -14.49 -12.66
C GLU A 334 -11.74 -15.40 -11.90
N THR A 335 -11.93 -15.57 -10.59
CA THR A 335 -11.03 -16.39 -9.79
C THR A 335 -11.17 -17.89 -10.09
N ALA A 336 -12.36 -18.35 -10.46
CA ALA A 336 -12.59 -19.73 -10.90
C ALA A 336 -11.96 -20.01 -12.28
N GLU A 337 -12.05 -19.06 -13.22
CA GLU A 337 -11.40 -19.17 -14.54
C GLU A 337 -9.88 -19.23 -14.42
N ILE A 338 -9.30 -18.37 -13.58
CA ILE A 338 -7.86 -18.39 -13.28
C ILE A 338 -7.48 -19.75 -12.67
N LEU A 339 -8.24 -20.23 -11.68
CA LEU A 339 -7.91 -21.46 -10.96
C LEU A 339 -8.03 -22.71 -11.84
N LEU A 340 -9.07 -22.79 -12.68
CA LEU A 340 -9.34 -23.95 -13.54
C LEU A 340 -8.64 -23.88 -14.90
N GLY A 341 -8.15 -22.69 -15.30
CA GLY A 341 -7.58 -22.47 -16.63
C GLY A 341 -8.59 -22.67 -17.78
N GLN A 342 -9.89 -22.55 -17.49
CA GLN A 342 -10.98 -22.81 -18.44
C GLN A 342 -12.12 -21.82 -18.23
N SER A 343 -12.76 -21.38 -19.32
CA SER A 343 -13.95 -20.53 -19.25
C SER A 343 -15.19 -21.30 -18.80
N ALA A 344 -16.14 -20.61 -18.15
CA ALA A 344 -17.39 -21.22 -17.71
C ALA A 344 -18.19 -21.84 -18.87
N GLU A 345 -18.18 -21.18 -20.03
CA GLU A 345 -18.85 -21.63 -21.25
C GLU A 345 -18.23 -22.91 -21.84
N THR A 346 -16.90 -23.03 -21.74
CA THR A 346 -16.21 -24.22 -22.23
C THR A 346 -16.46 -25.39 -21.29
N LEU A 347 -16.33 -25.16 -19.98
CA LEU A 347 -16.55 -26.21 -18.99
C LEU A 347 -18.01 -26.69 -18.96
N GLY A 348 -18.98 -25.78 -19.14
CA GLY A 348 -20.39 -26.11 -19.25
C GLY A 348 -20.71 -27.01 -20.44
N ARG A 349 -20.07 -26.78 -21.60
CA ARG A 349 -20.18 -27.66 -22.77
C ARG A 349 -19.55 -29.01 -22.54
N ILE A 350 -18.30 -29.04 -22.05
CA ILE A 350 -17.57 -30.30 -21.80
C ILE A 350 -18.35 -31.17 -20.81
N ARG A 351 -18.98 -30.59 -19.78
CA ARG A 351 -19.83 -31.30 -18.82
C ARG A 351 -20.97 -32.11 -19.47
N GLU A 352 -21.49 -31.66 -20.62
CA GLU A 352 -22.58 -32.32 -21.33
C GLU A 352 -22.07 -33.33 -22.36
N THR A 353 -20.84 -33.16 -22.86
CA THR A 353 -20.33 -33.92 -24.01
C THR A 353 -19.24 -34.92 -23.68
N ASP A 354 -18.44 -34.69 -22.63
CA ASP A 354 -17.24 -35.46 -22.30
C ASP A 354 -16.96 -35.40 -20.78
N GLU A 355 -17.43 -36.42 -20.06
CA GLU A 355 -17.30 -36.51 -18.61
C GLU A 355 -15.85 -36.67 -18.15
N ASP A 356 -15.02 -37.38 -18.92
CA ASP A 356 -13.61 -37.61 -18.59
C ASP A 356 -12.82 -36.31 -18.72
N ALA A 357 -13.00 -35.57 -19.80
CA ALA A 357 -12.38 -34.26 -19.96
C ALA A 357 -12.87 -33.26 -18.90
N PHE A 358 -14.15 -33.33 -18.48
CA PHE A 358 -14.66 -32.52 -17.38
C PHE A 358 -13.93 -32.83 -16.07
N ASN A 359 -13.77 -34.12 -15.74
CA ASN A 359 -13.08 -34.56 -14.53
C ASN A 359 -11.60 -34.17 -14.52
N GLU A 360 -10.93 -34.28 -15.67
CA GLU A 360 -9.51 -33.94 -15.83
C GLU A 360 -9.21 -32.46 -15.52
N VAL A 361 -10.14 -31.53 -15.81
CA VAL A 361 -9.98 -30.11 -15.45
C VAL A 361 -9.77 -29.94 -13.94
N PHE A 362 -10.58 -30.61 -13.12
CA PHE A 362 -10.46 -30.54 -11.66
C PHE A 362 -9.26 -31.33 -11.15
N HIS A 363 -8.92 -32.45 -11.79
CA HIS A 363 -7.76 -33.26 -11.43
C HIS A 363 -6.44 -32.48 -11.56
N LYS A 364 -6.26 -31.70 -12.63
CA LYS A 364 -5.07 -30.87 -12.88
C LYS A 364 -4.82 -29.78 -11.83
N VAL A 365 -5.89 -29.29 -11.19
CA VAL A 365 -5.83 -28.22 -10.20
C VAL A 365 -5.62 -28.77 -8.79
N LYS A 366 -5.99 -30.03 -8.57
CA LYS A 366 -5.81 -30.68 -7.27
C LYS A 366 -4.33 -30.69 -6.89
N PHE A 367 -4.07 -30.36 -5.63
CA PHE A 367 -2.72 -30.20 -5.05
C PHE A 367 -1.85 -29.11 -5.67
N SER A 368 -2.43 -28.20 -6.45
CA SER A 368 -1.73 -26.97 -6.83
C SER A 368 -1.75 -25.97 -5.67
N THR A 369 -0.62 -25.27 -5.48
CA THR A 369 -0.41 -24.29 -4.42
C THR A 369 -0.37 -22.89 -5.02
N HIS A 370 -1.12 -21.96 -4.43
CA HIS A 370 -1.25 -20.57 -4.90
C HIS A 370 -1.24 -19.60 -3.73
N VAL A 371 -1.02 -18.32 -4.04
CA VAL A 371 -1.34 -17.22 -3.15
C VAL A 371 -2.81 -16.85 -3.35
N PHE A 372 -3.59 -16.93 -2.27
CA PHE A 372 -5.00 -16.55 -2.27
C PHE A 372 -5.18 -15.27 -1.47
N LYS A 373 -5.83 -14.26 -2.08
CA LYS A 373 -6.38 -13.13 -1.33
C LYS A 373 -7.84 -13.42 -1.06
N ASN A 374 -8.20 -13.36 0.21
CA ASN A 374 -9.49 -13.79 0.72
C ASN A 374 -10.23 -12.63 1.37
N ARG A 375 -11.53 -12.57 1.14
CA ARG A 375 -12.49 -11.76 1.89
C ARG A 375 -13.27 -12.68 2.82
N VAL A 376 -13.33 -12.33 4.10
CA VAL A 376 -14.04 -13.07 5.13
C VAL A 376 -15.14 -12.20 5.72
N LYS A 377 -16.35 -12.74 5.81
CA LYS A 377 -17.46 -12.10 6.51
C LYS A 377 -18.38 -13.16 7.11
N LEU A 378 -18.79 -12.95 8.36
CA LEU A 378 -19.87 -13.71 8.97
C LEU A 378 -21.19 -13.26 8.34
N GLU A 379 -21.89 -14.20 7.70
CA GLU A 379 -23.22 -13.96 7.12
C GLU A 379 -24.26 -14.71 7.94
N THR A 380 -25.31 -14.01 8.36
CA THR A 380 -26.47 -14.62 9.03
C THR A 380 -27.57 -14.83 8.00
N TYR A 381 -27.99 -16.08 7.83
CA TYR A 381 -29.09 -16.46 6.95
C TYR A 381 -30.02 -17.42 7.69
N ASN A 382 -31.31 -17.10 7.76
CA ASN A 382 -32.32 -17.86 8.52
C ASN A 382 -31.86 -18.18 9.95
N ASP A 383 -31.38 -17.17 10.68
CA ASP A 383 -30.89 -17.26 12.07
C ASP A 383 -29.65 -18.16 12.30
N GLU A 384 -29.03 -18.65 11.22
CA GLU A 384 -27.77 -19.38 11.29
C GLU A 384 -26.62 -18.49 10.79
N SER A 385 -25.64 -18.23 11.66
CA SER A 385 -24.42 -17.51 11.29
C SER A 385 -23.39 -18.46 10.70
N ARG A 386 -22.96 -18.18 9.47
CA ARG A 386 -21.91 -18.96 8.79
C ARG A 386 -20.81 -18.05 8.30
N LEU A 387 -19.57 -18.47 8.57
CA LEU A 387 -18.40 -17.75 8.09
C LEU A 387 -18.23 -17.98 6.60
N ARG A 388 -18.29 -16.90 5.81
CA ARG A 388 -18.14 -16.96 4.36
C ARG A 388 -16.78 -16.43 3.94
N VAL A 389 -15.98 -17.32 3.35
CA VAL A 389 -14.69 -16.98 2.75
C VAL A 389 -14.82 -16.95 1.22
N THR A 390 -14.51 -15.81 0.62
CA THR A 390 -14.54 -15.60 -0.82
C THR A 390 -13.14 -15.26 -1.32
N VAL A 391 -12.66 -15.99 -2.33
CA VAL A 391 -11.41 -15.67 -3.00
C VAL A 391 -11.63 -14.49 -3.93
N VAL A 392 -10.90 -13.40 -3.69
CA VAL A 392 -10.96 -12.19 -4.51
C VAL A 392 -9.81 -12.10 -5.51
N GLU A 393 -8.72 -12.83 -5.27
CA GLU A 393 -7.56 -12.88 -6.17
C GLU A 393 -6.78 -14.18 -5.97
N ILE A 394 -6.21 -14.69 -7.07
CA ILE A 394 -5.33 -15.86 -7.08
C ILE A 394 -4.07 -15.47 -7.85
N GLN A 395 -2.91 -15.75 -7.27
CA GLN A 395 -1.62 -15.54 -7.89
C GLN A 395 -0.74 -16.79 -7.77
N PRO A 396 0.13 -17.07 -8.75
CA PRO A 396 1.14 -18.11 -8.59
C PRO A 396 2.07 -17.78 -7.41
N VAL A 397 2.61 -18.81 -6.77
CA VAL A 397 3.59 -18.60 -5.69
C VAL A 397 4.94 -18.21 -6.30
N ASP A 398 5.43 -17.01 -6.02
CA ASP A 398 6.85 -16.70 -6.18
C ASP A 398 7.63 -17.36 -5.04
N HIS A 399 8.26 -18.49 -5.34
CA HIS A 399 9.03 -19.25 -4.35
C HIS A 399 10.20 -18.46 -3.76
N ARG A 400 10.79 -17.51 -4.50
CA ARG A 400 11.90 -16.69 -4.01
C ARG A 400 11.40 -15.66 -3.00
N GLU A 401 10.32 -14.96 -3.32
CA GLU A 401 9.69 -14.01 -2.39
C GLU A 401 9.13 -14.74 -1.15
N TYR A 402 8.42 -15.84 -1.35
CA TYR A 402 7.82 -16.60 -0.26
C TYR A 402 8.90 -17.18 0.67
N SER A 403 10.00 -17.72 0.13
CA SER A 403 11.11 -18.22 0.95
C SER A 403 11.76 -17.12 1.78
N ARG A 404 11.96 -15.91 1.21
CA ARG A 404 12.47 -14.76 1.99
C ARG A 404 11.54 -14.41 3.14
N ARG A 405 10.23 -14.47 2.94
CA ARG A 405 9.25 -14.25 4.01
C ARG A 405 9.37 -15.30 5.11
N LEU A 406 9.44 -16.58 4.74
CA LEU A 406 9.61 -17.66 5.71
C LEU A 406 10.90 -17.50 6.52
N LEU A 407 12.01 -17.15 5.87
CA LEU A 407 13.28 -16.87 6.56
C LEU A 407 13.16 -15.73 7.57
N ARG A 408 12.49 -14.62 7.22
CA ARG A 408 12.22 -13.51 8.15
C ARG A 408 11.40 -13.97 9.35
N ASN A 409 10.36 -14.78 9.12
CA ASN A 409 9.53 -15.31 10.21
C ASN A 409 10.33 -16.25 11.13
N ILE A 410 11.18 -17.11 10.58
CA ILE A 410 12.06 -17.99 11.36
C ILE A 410 13.04 -17.16 12.20
N GLN A 411 13.65 -16.13 11.62
CA GLN A 411 14.57 -15.24 12.34
C GLN A 411 13.88 -14.51 13.50
N ALA A 412 12.66 -14.02 13.30
CA ALA A 412 11.88 -13.34 14.33
C ALA A 412 11.46 -14.26 15.49
N LEU A 413 11.35 -15.58 15.26
CA LEU A 413 11.08 -16.57 16.30
C LEU A 413 12.34 -16.99 17.08
N ALA A 414 13.53 -16.77 16.50
CA ALA A 414 14.81 -17.12 17.12
C ALA A 414 15.39 -16.00 18.00
N SER A 415 14.90 -14.77 17.85
CA SER A 415 15.19 -13.60 18.69
C SER A 415 14.17 -13.44 19.80
#